data_AF-A0A752MGE4-F1
#
_entry.id   AF-A0A752MGE4-F1
#
_cell.length_a   1.000
_cell.length_b   1.000
_cell.length_c   1.000
_cell.angle_alpha   90.00
_cell.angle_beta   90.00
_cell.angle_gamma   90.00
#
_symmetry.space_group_name_H-M   'P 1'
#
loop_
_entity.id
_entity.type
_entity.pdbx_description
1 polymer ?
#
loop_
_entity_poly.entity_id
_entity_poly.type
_entity_poly.pdbx_seq_one_letter_code
_entity_poly.pdbx_strand_id
1 'polypeptide(L)'
;MDAENYVIQYPLDAVHVDKFADLLGKPKTAVSEMVKANKLPIIELRDPCKPKARAGEKWVFIPEFNRAVREAFYNRPVEQRDAWLLWMGL
;
A
#
# COMPACT_ATOMS: atom_id res chain seq x y z
N MET A 1 16.81 -13.47 -15.55
CA MET A 1 16.99 -12.77 -14.26
C MET A 1 15.62 -12.74 -13.62
N ASP A 2 15.39 -13.58 -12.62
CA ASP A 2 14.05 -13.75 -12.05
C ASP A 2 13.66 -12.49 -11.28
N ALA A 3 12.50 -11.92 -11.61
CA ALA A 3 11.99 -10.67 -11.05
C ALA A 3 11.83 -10.70 -9.52
N GLU A 4 11.80 -11.91 -8.94
CA GLU A 4 11.72 -12.16 -7.50
C GLU A 4 12.93 -11.63 -6.73
N ASN A 5 14.12 -11.58 -7.35
CA ASN A 5 15.35 -11.10 -6.70
C ASN A 5 15.41 -9.58 -6.45
N TYR A 6 14.48 -8.81 -7.03
CA TYR A 6 14.39 -7.34 -6.85
C TYR A 6 13.17 -6.92 -6.03
N VAL A 7 12.39 -7.86 -5.51
CA VAL A 7 11.26 -7.53 -4.66
C VAL A 7 11.80 -7.07 -3.32
N ILE A 8 11.85 -5.76 -3.11
CA ILE A 8 12.04 -5.17 -1.78
C ILE A 8 10.83 -5.61 -0.95
N GLN A 9 11.01 -6.65 -0.16
CA GLN A 9 10.01 -7.12 0.80
C GLN A 9 10.21 -6.34 2.09
N TYR A 10 9.13 -5.72 2.56
CA TYR A 10 9.12 -5.22 3.92
C TYR A 10 9.15 -6.44 4.86
N PRO A 11 9.89 -6.41 5.99
CA PRO A 11 10.02 -7.58 6.87
C PRO A 11 8.70 -8.12 7.45
N LEU A 12 7.61 -7.34 7.37
CA LEU A 12 6.27 -7.70 7.82
C LEU A 12 5.29 -7.52 6.67
N ASP A 13 4.32 -8.43 6.56
CA ASP A 13 3.26 -8.30 5.56
C ASP A 13 2.22 -7.23 5.93
N ALA A 14 2.13 -6.87 7.21
CA ALA A 14 1.22 -5.82 7.66
C ALA A 14 1.93 -4.88 8.64
N VAL A 15 1.59 -3.60 8.55
CA VAL A 15 2.12 -2.56 9.44
C VAL A 15 1.00 -1.66 9.94
N HIS A 16 1.18 -1.06 11.12
CA HIS A 16 0.27 -0.06 11.64
C HIS A 16 0.15 1.15 10.68
N VAL A 17 -1.04 1.77 10.60
CA VAL A 17 -1.30 2.92 9.71
C VAL A 17 -0.27 4.04 9.88
N ASP A 18 0.16 4.31 11.11
CA ASP A 18 1.16 5.34 11.38
C ASP A 18 2.52 5.02 10.75
N LYS A 19 2.96 3.76 10.86
CA LYS A 19 4.22 3.33 10.25
C LYS A 19 4.11 3.36 8.73
N PHE A 20 2.94 2.97 8.19
CA PHE A 20 2.66 3.09 6.76
C PHE A 20 2.74 4.55 6.28
N ALA A 21 2.26 5.50 7.08
CA ALA A 21 2.36 6.92 6.77
C ALA A 21 3.82 7.40 6.70
N ASP A 22 4.66 6.95 7.63
CA ASP A 22 6.09 7.24 7.62
C ASP A 22 6.76 6.64 6.36
N LEU A 23 6.42 5.42 5.97
CA LEU A 23 6.95 4.76 4.76
C LEU A 23 6.50 5.49 3.47
N LEU A 24 5.29 6.02 3.45
CA LEU A 24 4.74 6.77 2.32
C LEU A 24 5.25 8.22 2.26
N GLY A 25 5.88 8.72 3.34
CA GLY A 25 6.28 10.12 3.46
C GLY A 25 5.10 11.09 3.55
N LYS A 26 3.95 10.65 4.08
CA LYS A 26 2.74 11.47 4.23
C LYS A 26 2.41 11.73 5.70
N PRO A 27 1.75 12.85 6.03
CA PRO A 27 1.20 13.06 7.36
C PRO A 27 0.26 11.93 7.78
N LYS A 28 0.35 11.50 9.04
CA LYS A 28 -0.52 10.45 9.61
C LYS A 28 -2.01 10.77 9.46
N THR A 29 -2.38 12.05 9.53
CA THR A 29 -3.74 12.54 9.31
C THR A 29 -4.26 12.22 7.91
N ALA A 30 -3.45 12.45 6.88
CA ALA A 30 -3.80 12.17 5.49
C ALA A 30 -4.01 10.66 5.26
N VAL A 31 -3.15 9.81 5.82
CA VAL A 31 -3.32 8.35 5.69
C VAL A 31 -4.56 7.88 6.47
N SER A 32 -4.85 8.46 7.63
CA SER A 32 -6.09 8.18 8.36
C SER A 32 -7.35 8.54 7.57
N GLU A 33 -7.33 9.64 6.81
CA GLU A 33 -8.41 10.00 5.89
C GLU A 33 -8.52 9.01 4.72
N MET A 34 -7.40 8.55 4.17
CA MET A 34 -7.40 7.51 3.14
C MET A 34 -8.03 6.20 3.65
N VAL A 35 -7.75 5.83 4.90
CA VAL A 35 -8.37 4.68 5.55
C VAL A 35 -9.87 4.88 5.70
N LYS A 36 -10.33 6.05 6.16
CA LYS A 36 -11.77 6.36 6.27
C LYS A 36 -12.47 6.34 4.92
N ALA A 37 -11.77 6.73 3.86
CA ALA A 37 -12.26 6.72 2.48
C ALA A 37 -12.13 5.35 1.78
N ASN A 38 -11.75 4.28 2.48
CA ASN A 38 -11.55 2.94 1.95
C ASN A 38 -10.56 2.86 0.76
N LYS A 39 -9.51 3.70 0.77
CA LYS A 39 -8.49 3.74 -0.30
C LYS A 39 -7.32 2.79 -0.07
N LEU A 40 -7.31 2.05 1.05
CA LEU A 40 -6.19 1.20 1.45
C LEU A 40 -6.68 -0.19 1.87
N PRO A 41 -5.88 -1.25 1.64
CA PRO A 41 -6.19 -2.60 2.10
C PRO A 41 -5.90 -2.70 3.60
N ILE A 42 -6.97 -2.65 4.41
CA ILE A 42 -6.88 -2.58 5.88
C ILE A 42 -7.34 -3.87 6.54
N ILE A 43 -6.56 -4.32 7.51
CA ILE A 43 -6.92 -5.35 8.48
C ILE A 43 -7.30 -4.63 9.78
N GLU A 44 -8.52 -4.87 10.25
CA GLU A 44 -9.01 -4.31 11.51
C GLU A 44 -8.85 -5.33 12.64
N LEU A 45 -7.99 -5.01 13.61
CA LEU A 45 -7.83 -5.82 14.81
C LEU A 45 -8.87 -5.39 15.84
N ARG A 46 -9.71 -6.35 16.21
CA ARG A 46 -10.82 -6.18 17.17
C ARG A 46 -10.64 -7.15 18.32
N ASP A 47 -11.06 -6.72 19.51
CA ASP A 47 -11.18 -7.60 20.67
C ASP A 47 -12.17 -8.73 20.33
N PRO A 48 -11.77 -10.01 20.38
CA PRO A 48 -12.66 -11.14 20.12
C PRO A 48 -13.88 -11.18 21.03
N CYS A 49 -13.76 -10.66 22.25
CA CYS A 49 -14.86 -10.59 23.22
C CYS A 49 -15.82 -9.43 22.93
N LYS A 50 -15.43 -8.47 22.09
CA LYS A 50 -16.23 -7.28 21.74
C LYS A 50 -16.21 -7.00 20.23
N PRO A 51 -16.74 -7.91 19.40
CA PRO A 51 -16.63 -7.82 17.93
C PRO A 51 -17.35 -6.59 17.33
N LYS A 52 -18.34 -6.04 18.04
CA LYS A 52 -19.10 -4.83 17.65
C LYS A 52 -18.43 -3.53 18.12
N ALA A 53 -17.40 -3.59 18.97
CA ALA A 53 -16.68 -2.40 19.38
C ALA A 53 -15.87 -1.83 18.22
N ARG A 54 -15.52 -0.54 18.33
CA ARG A 54 -14.62 0.11 17.39
C ARG A 54 -13.31 -0.68 17.33
N ALA A 55 -12.78 -0.90 16.12
CA ALA A 55 -11.49 -1.55 15.94
C ALA A 55 -10.42 -0.82 16.75
N GLY A 56 -9.67 -1.59 17.53
CA GLY A 56 -8.61 -1.07 18.39
C GLY A 56 -7.42 -0.62 17.55
N GLU A 57 -7.06 -1.43 16.55
CA GLU A 57 -5.97 -1.13 15.63
C GLU A 57 -6.35 -1.40 14.18
N LYS A 58 -5.68 -0.67 13.28
CA LYS A 58 -5.81 -0.83 11.84
C LYS A 58 -4.44 -1.02 11.25
N TRP A 59 -4.25 -2.10 10.51
CA TRP A 59 -2.98 -2.40 9.85
C TRP A 59 -3.18 -2.39 8.34
N VAL A 60 -2.20 -1.88 7.61
CA VAL A 60 -2.17 -1.89 6.15
C VAL A 60 -1.47 -3.17 5.70
N PHE A 61 -2.13 -3.94 4.85
CA PHE A 61 -1.54 -5.15 4.27
C PHE A 61 -0.69 -4.79 3.04
N ILE A 62 0.63 -4.86 3.20
CA ILE A 62 1.63 -4.37 2.23
C ILE A 62 1.64 -5.20 0.94
N PRO A 63 1.57 -6.55 0.96
CA PRO A 63 1.59 -7.33 -0.28
C PRO A 63 0.46 -6.97 -1.24
N GLU A 64 -0.77 -6.80 -0.74
CA GLU A 64 -1.91 -6.44 -1.58
C GLU A 64 -1.81 -5.00 -2.09
N PHE A 65 -1.34 -4.08 -1.25
CA PHE A 65 -1.06 -2.71 -1.69
C PHE A 65 -0.06 -2.70 -2.85
N ASN A 66 1.07 -3.41 -2.71
CA ASN A 66 2.11 -3.49 -3.74
C ASN A 66 1.61 -4.18 -5.02
N ARG A 67 0.82 -5.26 -4.89
CA ARG A 67 0.19 -5.95 -6.02
C ARG A 67 -0.68 -4.98 -6.82
N ALA A 68 -1.58 -4.27 -6.16
CA ALA A 68 -2.50 -3.33 -6.79
C ALA A 68 -1.76 -2.13 -7.42
N VAL A 69 -0.70 -1.61 -6.78
CA VAL A 69 0.12 -0.52 -7.35
C VAL A 69 0.80 -0.96 -8.65
N ARG A 70 1.37 -2.18 -8.70
CA ARG A 70 1.96 -2.72 -9.93
C ARG A 70 0.92 -2.89 -11.02
N GLU A 71 -0.21 -3.49 -10.69
CA GLU A 71 -1.32 -3.70 -11.61
C GLU A 71 -1.82 -2.37 -12.19
N ALA A 72 -2.02 -1.35 -11.34
CA ALA A 72 -2.42 -0.01 -11.75
C ALA A 72 -1.38 0.65 -12.67
N PHE A 73 -0.09 0.40 -12.46
CA PHE A 73 0.97 0.91 -13.34
C PHE A 73 0.90 0.28 -14.73
N TYR A 74 0.76 -1.05 -14.80
CA TYR A 74 0.80 -1.82 -16.05
C TYR A 74 -0.50 -1.75 -16.87
N ASN A 75 -1.65 -1.48 -16.22
CA ASN A 75 -2.94 -1.33 -16.90
C ASN A 75 -3.10 0.00 -17.66
N ARG A 76 -2.11 0.90 -17.59
CA ARG A 76 -2.13 2.16 -18.35
C ARG A 76 -1.76 1.93 -19.81
N PRO A 77 -2.26 2.76 -20.76
CA PRO A 77 -1.81 2.73 -22.14
C PRO A 77 -0.29 2.79 -22.24
N VAL A 78 0.29 2.00 -23.14
CA VAL A 78 1.75 1.82 -23.26
C VAL A 78 2.44 3.17 -23.51
N GLU A 79 1.82 4.03 -24.32
CA GLU A 79 2.31 5.36 -24.64
C GLU A 79 2.48 6.22 -23.38
N GLN A 80 1.55 6.11 -22.42
CA GLN A 80 1.63 6.85 -21.15
C GLN A 80 2.55 6.17 -20.14
N ARG A 81 2.58 4.83 -20.13
CA ARG A 81 3.39 4.03 -19.22
C ARG A 81 4.89 4.22 -19.48
N ASP A 82 5.26 4.29 -20.76
CA ASP A 82 6.64 4.24 -21.21
C ASP A 82 7.16 5.60 -21.71
N ALA A 83 6.31 6.64 -21.81
CA ALA A 83 6.73 8.00 -22.23
C ALA A 83 7.94 8.56 -21.47
N TRP A 84 8.10 8.20 -20.20
CA TRP A 84 9.23 8.66 -19.38
C TRP A 84 10.57 8.01 -19.75
N LEU A 85 10.57 6.86 -20.46
CA LEU A 85 11.79 6.19 -20.92
C LEU A 85 12.60 7.05 -21.90
N LEU A 86 11.92 7.89 -22.69
CA LEU A 86 12.56 8.86 -23.59
C LEU A 86 13.48 9.82 -22.82
N TRP A 87 13.12 10.19 -21.59
CA TRP A 87 13.93 11.06 -20.73
C TRP A 87 15.15 10.36 -20.13
N MET A 88 15.19 9.03 -20.21
CA MET A 88 16.30 8.17 -19.76
C MET A 88 17.18 7.70 -20.93
N GLY A 89 16.87 8.11 -22.17
CA GLY A 89 17.62 7.70 -23.37
C GLY A 89 17.38 6.25 -23.78
N LEU A 90 16.22 5.68 -23.41
CA LEU A 90 15.74 4.35 -23.80
C LEU A 90 14.61 4.42 -24.83
#